data_AF-A0A1V1REM6-F1
#
_entry.id   AF-A0A1V1REM6-F1
#
_cell.length_a   1.000
_cell.length_b   1.000
_cell.length_c   1.000
_cell.angle_alpha   90.00
_cell.angle_beta   90.00
_cell.angle_gamma   90.00
#
_symmetry.space_group_name_H-M   'P 1'
#
loop_
_entity.id
_entity.type
_entity.pdbx_description
1 polymer ?
#
loop_
_entity_poly.entity_id
_entity_poly.type
_entity_poly.pdbx_seq_one_letter_code
_entity_poly.pdbx_strand_id
1 'polypeptide(L)'
;MSQALTYLREIPDELRPATADAVVRRGRVSDDAVIATLVDWAARGIAPVRKGSRRVTTIAGPIEETTLEFVLNVARWDELDRSEQLLANLLFTQLARSAVLGLTELKTAMRGRRVEYERGIDTWRATVVDDAVARGLLVPGGRKRTPAGDRLAEAVEALRRYIADFGAFDDDPVASHVMWGRYLAFAALFGKAERVLEELGLDVPGDTYDLALAIRALRSR
;
A
#
# COMPACT_ATOMS: atom_id res chain seq x y z
N MET A 1 -13.67 -27.19 -19.03
CA MET A 1 -12.45 -26.40 -18.70
C MET A 1 -12.77 -24.94 -18.96
N SER A 2 -12.75 -23.97 -18.07
CA SER A 2 -12.49 -23.88 -16.63
C SER A 2 -13.26 -22.63 -16.18
N GLN A 3 -14.34 -22.78 -15.41
CA GLN A 3 -15.06 -21.66 -14.78
C GLN A 3 -14.40 -21.22 -13.46
N ALA A 4 -13.13 -21.60 -13.22
CA ALA A 4 -12.38 -21.30 -12.01
C ALA A 4 -11.41 -20.11 -12.18
N LEU A 5 -11.81 -19.10 -12.96
CA LEU A 5 -11.31 -17.72 -12.77
C LEU A 5 -12.34 -16.93 -11.93
N THR A 6 -13.05 -17.64 -11.06
CA THR A 6 -13.93 -17.07 -10.04
C THR A 6 -13.10 -16.11 -9.20
N TYR A 7 -13.46 -14.84 -9.29
CA TYR A 7 -12.93 -13.67 -8.61
C TYR A 7 -12.09 -13.98 -7.36
N LEU A 8 -10.89 -13.39 -7.27
CA LEU A 8 -10.06 -13.39 -6.07
C LEU A 8 -10.77 -12.59 -4.96
N ARG A 9 -11.73 -13.23 -4.28
CA ARG A 9 -12.54 -12.66 -3.19
C ARG A 9 -11.71 -12.48 -1.90
N GLU A 10 -10.60 -13.19 -1.81
CA GLU A 10 -9.66 -13.11 -0.71
C GLU A 10 -8.26 -12.92 -1.27
N ILE A 11 -7.66 -11.78 -0.96
CA ILE A 11 -6.29 -11.46 -1.37
C ILE A 11 -5.36 -12.34 -0.50
N PRO A 12 -4.51 -13.22 -1.06
CA PRO A 12 -3.62 -14.06 -0.27
C PRO A 12 -2.67 -13.22 0.59
N ASP A 13 -2.39 -13.61 1.83
CA ASP A 13 -1.53 -12.84 2.76
C ASP A 13 -0.09 -12.68 2.25
N GLU A 14 0.38 -13.63 1.46
CA GLU A 14 1.69 -13.60 0.82
C GLU A 14 1.75 -12.65 -0.38
N LEU A 15 0.59 -12.21 -0.89
CA LEU A 15 0.51 -11.28 -2.02
C LEU A 15 0.82 -9.86 -1.58
N ARG A 16 2.11 -9.50 -1.61
CA ARG A 16 2.59 -8.15 -1.32
C ARG A 16 2.36 -7.21 -2.53
N PRO A 17 1.86 -5.97 -2.33
CA PRO A 17 1.59 -5.04 -3.45
C PRO A 17 2.82 -4.75 -4.31
N ALA A 18 3.99 -4.50 -3.71
CA ALA A 18 5.20 -4.20 -4.46
C ALA A 18 5.72 -5.40 -5.28
N THR A 19 5.63 -6.61 -4.73
CA THR A 19 5.97 -7.84 -5.47
C THR A 19 5.00 -8.07 -6.63
N ALA A 20 3.70 -7.91 -6.39
CA ALA A 20 2.68 -7.99 -7.43
C ALA A 20 2.97 -7.00 -8.57
N ASP A 21 3.35 -5.77 -8.22
CA ASP A 21 3.69 -4.74 -9.17
C ASP A 21 4.94 -5.09 -10.00
N ALA A 22 6.02 -5.50 -9.32
CA ALA A 22 7.26 -5.94 -9.96
C ALA A 22 7.00 -7.05 -10.98
N VAL A 23 6.15 -8.02 -10.63
CA VAL A 23 5.84 -9.16 -11.50
C VAL A 23 5.00 -8.72 -12.70
N VAL A 24 3.93 -7.97 -12.48
CA VAL A 24 3.06 -7.47 -13.58
C VAL A 24 3.85 -6.57 -14.54
N ARG A 25 4.72 -5.70 -14.01
CA ARG A 25 5.50 -4.74 -14.80
C ARG A 25 6.88 -5.26 -15.24
N ARG A 26 7.16 -6.55 -15.04
CA ARG A 26 8.37 -7.24 -15.51
C ARG A 26 9.66 -6.60 -14.98
N GLY A 27 9.78 -6.53 -13.65
CA GLY A 27 10.97 -6.05 -12.94
C GLY A 27 11.01 -4.54 -12.74
N ARG A 28 9.86 -3.85 -12.85
CA ARG A 28 9.72 -2.43 -12.51
C ARG A 28 8.69 -2.26 -11.40
N VAL A 29 8.92 -1.30 -10.52
CA VAL A 29 8.05 -1.00 -9.37
C VAL A 29 7.70 0.49 -9.42
N SER A 30 6.41 0.85 -9.48
CA SER A 30 6.00 2.26 -9.55
C SER A 30 6.03 2.96 -8.20
N ASP A 31 5.80 4.27 -8.25
CA ASP A 31 5.51 5.09 -7.09
C ASP A 31 4.23 4.63 -6.35
N ASP A 32 3.18 4.19 -7.08
CA ASP A 32 1.95 3.70 -6.45
C ASP A 32 2.20 2.47 -5.54
N ALA A 33 3.23 1.68 -5.83
CA ALA A 33 3.59 0.53 -5.00
C ALA A 33 4.06 0.95 -3.59
N VAL A 34 4.61 2.15 -3.42
CA VAL A 34 4.98 2.68 -2.09
C VAL A 34 3.72 2.91 -1.26
N ILE A 35 2.75 3.63 -1.83
CA ILE A 35 1.47 3.92 -1.17
C ILE A 35 0.73 2.62 -0.89
N ALA A 36 0.63 1.72 -1.88
CA ALA A 36 -0.02 0.44 -1.73
C ALA A 36 0.60 -0.43 -0.62
N THR A 37 1.93 -0.45 -0.52
CA THR A 37 2.63 -1.21 0.53
C THR A 37 2.35 -0.64 1.92
N LEU A 38 2.38 0.68 2.07
CA LEU A 38 2.04 1.34 3.34
C LEU A 38 0.59 1.10 3.76
N VAL A 39 -0.34 1.12 2.80
CA VAL A 39 -1.77 0.82 3.02
C VAL A 39 -1.98 -0.64 3.40
N ASP A 40 -1.27 -1.57 2.76
CA ASP A 40 -1.31 -3.00 3.11
C ASP A 40 -0.76 -3.26 4.53
N TRP A 41 0.25 -2.51 4.98
CA TRP A 41 0.71 -2.57 6.38
C TRP A 41 -0.34 -2.11 7.37
N ALA A 42 -1.09 -1.05 7.04
CA ALA A 42 -2.20 -0.59 7.87
C ALA A 42 -3.29 -1.65 7.95
N ALA A 43 -3.67 -2.23 6.80
CA ALA A 43 -4.68 -3.29 6.71
C ALA A 43 -4.29 -4.56 7.48
N ARG A 44 -3.00 -4.92 7.48
CA ARG A 44 -2.47 -6.03 8.28
C ARG A 44 -2.24 -5.68 9.74
N GLY A 45 -2.42 -4.43 10.15
CA GLY A 45 -2.19 -3.94 11.52
C GLY A 45 -0.72 -3.83 11.93
N ILE A 46 0.21 -3.78 10.95
CA ILE A 46 1.65 -3.56 11.19
C ILE A 46 1.94 -2.06 11.32
N ALA A 47 1.28 -1.23 10.51
CA ALA A 47 1.34 0.22 10.62
C ALA A 47 -0.06 0.83 10.54
N PRO A 48 -0.96 0.59 11.50
CA PRO A 48 -2.32 1.13 11.45
C PRO A 48 -2.35 2.66 11.37
N VAL A 49 -3.34 3.19 10.66
CA VAL A 49 -3.62 4.63 10.64
C VAL A 49 -4.32 5.02 11.94
N ARG A 50 -3.93 6.15 12.51
CA ARG A 50 -4.58 6.77 13.67
C ARG A 50 -4.76 8.26 13.42
N LYS A 51 -5.77 8.83 14.09
CA LYS A 51 -5.91 10.28 14.23
C LYS A 51 -4.93 10.76 15.29
N GLY A 52 -4.04 11.66 14.90
CA GLY A 52 -3.18 12.42 15.79
C GLY A 52 -3.69 13.85 15.95
N SER A 53 -3.04 14.60 16.84
CA SER A 53 -3.20 16.05 16.90
C SER A 53 -1.84 16.72 16.75
N ARG A 54 -1.78 17.75 15.91
CA ARG A 54 -0.60 18.58 15.73
C ARG A 54 -0.94 20.00 16.17
N ARG A 55 -0.20 20.49 17.16
CA ARG A 55 -0.30 21.89 17.56
C ARG A 55 0.38 22.79 16.53
N VAL A 56 -0.41 23.64 15.89
CA VAL A 56 0.07 24.62 14.88
C VAL A 56 -0.12 26.02 15.43
N THR A 57 0.92 26.84 15.40
CA THR A 57 0.81 28.26 15.79
C THR A 57 0.38 29.08 14.59
N THR A 58 -0.78 29.72 14.68
CA THR A 58 -1.30 30.64 13.66
C THR A 58 -1.24 32.08 14.17
N ILE A 59 -1.53 33.04 13.30
CA ILE A 59 -1.66 34.45 13.65
C ILE A 59 -2.75 34.73 14.72
N ALA A 60 -3.73 33.83 14.85
CA ALA A 60 -4.80 33.89 15.84
C ALA A 60 -4.48 33.10 17.13
N GLY A 61 -3.26 32.57 17.25
CA GLY A 61 -2.82 31.71 18.34
C GLY A 61 -2.68 30.24 17.94
N PRO A 62 -2.30 29.38 18.89
CA PRO A 62 -2.14 27.95 18.65
C PRO A 62 -3.50 27.28 18.43
N ILE A 63 -3.59 26.44 17.40
CA ILE A 63 -4.71 25.54 17.14
C ILE A 63 -4.23 24.09 17.16
N GLU A 64 -5.13 23.16 17.50
CA GLU A 64 -4.90 21.73 17.31
C GLU A 64 -5.45 21.33 15.94
N GLU A 65 -4.57 20.89 15.04
CA GLU A 65 -4.93 20.36 13.74
C GLU A 65 -5.01 18.83 13.83
N THR A 66 -6.13 18.24 13.40
CA THR A 66 -6.25 16.78 13.32
C THR A 66 -5.36 16.25 12.19
N THR A 67 -4.46 15.34 12.53
CA THR A 67 -3.56 14.68 11.58
C THR A 67 -3.95 13.22 11.39
N LEU A 68 -3.60 12.66 10.25
CA LEU A 68 -3.57 11.21 10.03
C LEU A 68 -2.12 10.75 10.10
N GLU A 69 -1.89 9.66 10.82
CA GLU A 69 -0.56 9.16 11.14
C GLU A 69 -0.52 7.64 11.03
N PHE A 70 0.51 7.11 10.38
CA PHE A 70 0.81 5.69 10.42
C PHE A 70 1.66 5.41 11.66
N VAL A 71 1.29 4.40 12.45
CA VAL A 71 2.03 4.03 13.67
C VAL A 71 2.61 2.63 13.53
N LEU A 72 3.92 2.54 13.30
CA LEU A 72 4.62 1.27 13.18
C LEU A 72 4.58 0.49 14.49
N ASN A 73 3.99 -0.70 14.45
CA ASN A 73 4.05 -1.67 15.52
C ASN A 73 5.38 -2.44 15.43
N VAL A 74 6.38 -1.96 16.16
CA VAL A 74 7.73 -2.55 16.17
C VAL A 74 7.76 -4.01 16.62
N ALA A 75 6.78 -4.47 17.41
CA ALA A 75 6.68 -5.87 17.81
C ALA A 75 6.28 -6.80 16.65
N ARG A 76 5.78 -6.25 15.54
CA ARG A 76 5.39 -6.97 14.32
C ARG A 76 6.40 -6.80 13.19
N TRP A 77 7.59 -6.29 13.47
CA TRP A 77 8.65 -6.05 12.49
C TRP A 77 9.01 -7.32 11.69
N ASP A 78 9.04 -8.48 12.36
CA ASP A 78 9.41 -9.75 11.75
C ASP A 78 8.35 -10.31 10.78
N GLU A 79 7.16 -9.69 10.71
CA GLU A 79 6.13 -10.02 9.72
C GLU A 79 6.35 -9.33 8.37
N LEU A 80 7.25 -8.34 8.32
CA LEU A 80 7.66 -7.65 7.10
C LEU A 80 8.73 -8.48 6.38
N ASP A 81 8.59 -8.64 5.07
CA ASP A 81 9.66 -9.22 4.27
C ASP A 81 10.87 -8.27 4.11
N ARG A 82 11.95 -8.76 3.53
CA ARG A 82 13.20 -8.00 3.36
C ARG A 82 12.97 -6.65 2.67
N SER A 83 12.24 -6.63 1.56
CA SER A 83 11.91 -5.39 0.85
C SER A 83 11.03 -4.46 1.71
N GLU A 84 10.08 -5.00 2.46
CA GLU A 84 9.19 -4.24 3.32
C GLU A 84 9.92 -3.62 4.51
N GLN A 85 10.82 -4.36 5.16
CA GLN A 85 11.69 -3.86 6.22
C GLN A 85 12.58 -2.72 5.73
N LEU A 86 13.09 -2.83 4.50
CA LEU A 86 13.91 -1.77 3.90
C LEU A 86 13.09 -0.48 3.69
N LEU A 87 11.86 -0.60 3.19
CA LEU A 87 10.95 0.54 3.07
C LEU A 87 10.55 1.11 4.44
N ALA A 88 10.25 0.25 5.43
CA ALA A 88 9.87 0.68 6.76
C ALA A 88 11.03 1.45 7.43
N ASN A 89 12.27 0.97 7.28
CA ASN A 89 13.45 1.67 7.76
C ASN A 89 13.65 3.03 7.08
N LEU A 90 13.44 3.11 5.76
CA LEU A 90 13.48 4.39 5.05
C LEU A 90 12.43 5.37 5.64
N LEU A 91 11.17 4.94 5.72
CA LEU A 91 10.06 5.81 6.09
C LEU A 91 10.08 6.21 7.58
N PHE A 92 10.18 5.24 8.48
CA PHE A 92 10.06 5.46 9.92
C PHE A 92 11.39 5.86 10.57
N THR A 93 12.49 5.19 10.21
CA THR A 93 13.79 5.45 10.85
C THR A 93 14.53 6.63 10.21
N GLN A 94 14.66 6.65 8.88
CA GLN A 94 15.50 7.65 8.20
C GLN A 94 14.78 8.97 7.94
N LEU A 95 13.50 8.92 7.58
CA LEU A 95 12.68 10.10 7.27
C LEU A 95 11.98 10.65 8.52
N ALA A 96 11.11 9.87 9.17
CA ALA A 96 10.37 10.33 10.35
C ALA A 96 11.20 10.35 11.65
N ARG A 97 12.22 9.48 11.75
CA ARG A 97 13.01 9.27 12.98
C ARG A 97 12.14 8.92 14.19
N SER A 98 11.03 8.22 13.95
CA SER A 98 10.01 7.87 14.92
C SER A 98 9.22 6.66 14.42
N ALA A 99 8.59 5.91 15.33
CA ALA A 99 7.60 4.89 14.95
C ALA A 99 6.28 5.51 14.45
N VAL A 100 6.10 6.82 14.60
CA VAL A 100 4.95 7.56 14.09
C VAL A 100 5.36 8.31 12.83
N LEU A 101 4.58 8.17 11.77
CA LEU A 101 4.79 8.82 10.48
C LEU A 101 3.53 9.61 10.10
N GLY A 102 3.57 10.93 10.26
CA GLY A 102 2.47 11.80 9.83
C GLY A 102 2.41 11.94 8.31
N LEU A 103 1.21 12.01 7.74
CA LEU A 103 1.04 12.16 6.28
C LEU A 103 1.70 13.43 5.74
N THR A 104 1.61 14.53 6.48
CA THR A 104 2.23 15.80 6.11
C THR A 104 3.76 15.69 6.12
N GLU A 105 4.33 15.04 7.13
CA GLU A 105 5.78 14.82 7.22
C GLU A 105 6.28 13.91 6.11
N LEU A 106 5.53 12.84 5.81
CA LEU A 106 5.82 11.96 4.68
C LEU A 106 5.83 12.74 3.36
N LYS A 107 4.79 13.54 3.09
CA LYS A 107 4.74 14.41 1.90
C LYS A 107 5.91 15.40 1.85
N THR A 108 6.21 16.05 2.97
CA THR A 108 7.31 17.00 3.05
C THR A 108 8.64 16.30 2.83
N ALA A 109 8.85 15.11 3.39
CA ALA A 109 10.06 14.32 3.18
C ALA A 109 10.21 13.88 1.71
N MET A 110 9.13 13.40 1.09
CA MET A 110 9.09 13.06 -0.34
C MET A 110 9.48 14.24 -1.25
N ARG A 111 9.19 15.48 -0.84
CA ARG A 111 9.48 16.70 -1.62
C ARG A 111 10.82 17.35 -1.27
N GLY A 112 11.15 17.43 0.02
CA GLY A 112 12.24 18.25 0.57
C GLY A 112 13.54 17.49 0.86
N ARG A 113 13.49 16.16 1.07
CA ARG A 113 14.66 15.27 1.24
C ARG A 113 14.79 14.35 0.04
N ARG A 114 14.65 14.95 -1.14
CA ARG A 114 14.46 14.27 -2.41
C ARG A 114 15.59 13.28 -2.73
N VAL A 115 16.85 13.63 -2.45
CA VAL A 115 18.00 12.77 -2.76
C VAL A 115 18.03 11.52 -1.88
N GLU A 116 17.83 11.66 -0.56
CA GLU A 116 17.78 10.50 0.34
C GLU A 116 16.56 9.62 0.06
N TYR A 117 15.40 10.25 -0.20
CA TYR A 117 14.18 9.55 -0.57
C TYR A 117 14.35 8.78 -1.89
N GLU A 118 14.81 9.42 -2.96
CA GLU A 118 15.02 8.80 -4.27
C GLU A 118 16.00 7.62 -4.18
N ARG A 119 17.15 7.79 -3.51
CA ARG A 119 18.12 6.71 -3.32
C ARG A 119 17.55 5.54 -2.51
N GLY A 120 16.82 5.84 -1.44
CA GLY A 120 16.18 4.84 -0.61
C GLY A 120 15.13 4.04 -1.39
N ILE A 121 14.30 4.75 -2.16
CA ILE A 121 13.29 4.13 -3.03
C ILE A 121 13.94 3.30 -4.14
N ASP A 122 15.01 3.76 -4.78
CA ASP A 122 15.69 2.98 -5.81
C ASP A 122 16.29 1.69 -5.25
N THR A 123 16.88 1.76 -4.06
CA THR A 123 17.38 0.57 -3.32
C THR A 123 16.24 -0.38 -2.98
N TRP A 124 15.10 0.16 -2.53
CA TRP A 124 13.90 -0.60 -2.24
C TRP A 124 13.37 -1.31 -3.49
N ARG A 125 13.21 -0.61 -4.60
CA ARG A 125 12.72 -1.18 -5.87
C ARG A 125 13.61 -2.33 -6.35
N ALA A 126 14.93 -2.16 -6.27
CA ALA A 126 15.86 -3.23 -6.61
C ALA A 126 15.67 -4.45 -5.70
N THR A 127 15.52 -4.24 -4.39
CA THR A 127 15.28 -5.31 -3.41
C THR A 127 13.96 -6.03 -3.65
N VAL A 128 12.88 -5.33 -4.02
CA VAL A 128 11.60 -5.96 -4.39
C VAL A 128 11.76 -6.90 -5.59
N VAL A 129 12.55 -6.49 -6.59
CA VAL A 129 12.83 -7.34 -7.76
C VAL A 129 13.66 -8.55 -7.37
N ASP A 130 14.69 -8.37 -6.53
CA ASP A 130 15.51 -9.46 -6.00
C ASP A 130 14.66 -10.47 -5.20
N ASP A 131 13.76 -9.99 -4.34
CA ASP A 131 12.86 -10.84 -3.57
C ASP A 131 11.88 -11.61 -4.50
N ALA A 132 11.39 -10.97 -5.56
CA ALA A 132 10.58 -11.65 -6.57
C ALA A 132 11.38 -12.72 -7.35
N VAL A 133 12.66 -12.50 -7.61
CA VAL A 133 13.56 -13.50 -8.19
C VAL A 133 13.81 -14.65 -7.21
N ALA A 134 14.10 -14.35 -5.94
CA ALA A 134 14.32 -15.35 -4.90
C ALA A 134 13.10 -16.24 -4.66
N ARG A 135 11.89 -15.69 -4.82
CA ARG A 135 10.62 -16.44 -4.78
C ARG A 135 10.31 -17.20 -6.08
N GLY A 136 11.19 -17.14 -7.08
CA GLY A 136 10.99 -17.82 -8.36
C GLY A 136 9.85 -17.25 -9.19
N LEU A 137 9.46 -15.98 -8.99
CA LEU A 137 8.42 -15.29 -9.76
C LEU A 137 9.00 -14.58 -11.00
N LEU A 138 10.22 -14.09 -10.87
CA LEU A 138 10.98 -13.49 -11.96
C LEU A 138 12.25 -14.30 -12.24
N VAL A 139 12.69 -14.31 -13.50
CA VAL A 139 14.00 -14.87 -13.86
C VAL A 139 15.12 -13.94 -13.36
N PRO A 140 16.35 -14.45 -13.14
CA PRO A 140 17.50 -13.61 -12.84
C PRO A 140 17.61 -12.42 -13.80
N GLY A 141 17.78 -11.21 -13.24
CA GLY A 141 17.72 -9.94 -13.97
C GLY A 141 16.33 -9.31 -14.09
N GLY A 142 15.27 -9.94 -13.56
CA GLY A 142 13.95 -9.33 -13.32
C GLY A 142 13.07 -9.07 -14.55
N ARG A 143 13.60 -9.16 -15.77
CA ARG A 143 12.91 -8.70 -16.99
C ARG A 143 11.88 -9.69 -17.57
N LYS A 144 11.87 -10.95 -17.11
CA LYS A 144 10.91 -11.96 -17.55
C LYS A 144 10.28 -12.67 -16.35
N ARG A 145 9.03 -13.06 -16.49
CA ARG A 145 8.31 -13.87 -15.50
C ARG A 145 8.67 -15.35 -15.70
N THR A 146 8.64 -16.10 -14.61
CA THR A 146 8.62 -17.57 -14.64
C THR A 146 7.18 -18.04 -14.84
N PRO A 147 6.92 -19.35 -15.00
CA PRO A 147 5.55 -19.88 -14.98
C PRO A 147 4.78 -19.53 -13.70
N ALA A 148 5.45 -19.44 -12.55
CA ALA A 148 4.82 -18.99 -11.30
C ALA A 148 4.50 -17.49 -11.33
N GLY A 149 5.40 -16.68 -11.89
CA GLY A 149 5.16 -15.26 -12.10
C GLY A 149 4.03 -14.96 -13.09
N ASP A 150 3.86 -15.77 -14.15
CA ASP A 150 2.75 -15.64 -15.09
C ASP A 150 1.41 -15.89 -14.39
N ARG A 151 1.30 -16.97 -13.58
CA ARG A 151 0.10 -17.23 -12.76
C ARG A 151 -0.20 -16.10 -11.79
N LEU A 152 0.83 -15.58 -11.12
CA LEU A 152 0.67 -14.44 -10.23
C LEU A 152 0.16 -13.20 -10.97
N ALA A 153 0.74 -12.91 -12.14
CA ALA A 153 0.31 -11.77 -12.94
C ALA A 153 -1.13 -11.92 -13.44
N GLU A 154 -1.56 -13.13 -13.81
CA GLU A 154 -2.95 -13.42 -14.16
C GLU A 154 -3.90 -13.19 -12.97
N ALA A 155 -3.51 -13.63 -11.76
CA ALA A 155 -4.29 -13.41 -10.54
C ALA A 155 -4.39 -11.91 -10.19
N VAL A 156 -3.29 -11.17 -10.27
CA VAL A 156 -3.25 -9.71 -10.03
C VAL A 156 -4.11 -8.97 -11.05
N GLU A 157 -4.09 -9.41 -12.30
CA GLU A 157 -4.92 -8.83 -13.36
C GLU A 157 -6.41 -9.15 -13.16
N ALA A 158 -6.75 -10.36 -12.69
CA ALA A 158 -8.12 -10.70 -12.30
C ALA A 158 -8.60 -9.82 -11.13
N LEU A 159 -7.76 -9.59 -10.11
CA LEU A 159 -8.04 -8.67 -9.02
C LEU A 159 -8.24 -7.23 -9.51
N ARG A 160 -7.42 -6.77 -10.46
CA ARG A 160 -7.56 -5.44 -11.08
C ARG A 160 -8.91 -5.27 -11.76
N ARG A 161 -9.39 -6.29 -12.48
CA ARG A 161 -10.72 -6.27 -13.12
C ARG A 161 -11.82 -6.27 -12.06
N TYR A 162 -11.74 -7.15 -11.07
CA TYR A 162 -12.67 -7.17 -9.95
C TYR A 162 -12.80 -5.81 -9.25
N ILE A 163 -11.69 -5.14 -8.93
CA ILE A 163 -11.67 -3.79 -8.34
C ILE A 163 -12.18 -2.72 -9.33
N ALA A 164 -12.05 -2.93 -10.65
CA ALA A 164 -12.55 -1.98 -11.66
C ALA A 164 -14.06 -2.09 -11.86
N ASP A 165 -14.59 -3.30 -11.71
CA ASP A 165 -16.02 -3.63 -11.82
C ASP A 165 -16.73 -3.54 -10.45
N PHE A 166 -15.99 -3.11 -9.42
CA PHE A 166 -16.52 -2.74 -8.11
C PHE A 166 -17.63 -1.69 -8.30
N GLY A 167 -18.72 -1.83 -7.55
CA GLY A 167 -19.98 -1.07 -7.73
C GLY A 167 -21.09 -1.77 -8.54
N ALA A 168 -20.83 -2.90 -9.20
CA ALA A 168 -21.86 -3.68 -9.92
C ALA A 168 -22.47 -4.85 -9.11
N PHE A 169 -22.07 -5.01 -7.85
CA PHE A 169 -22.56 -6.07 -6.99
C PHE A 169 -23.62 -5.49 -6.04
N ASP A 170 -24.89 -5.77 -6.33
CA ASP A 170 -26.02 -5.65 -5.38
C ASP A 170 -25.88 -6.65 -4.19
N ASP A 171 -24.87 -7.53 -4.22
CA ASP A 171 -24.54 -8.46 -3.16
C ASP A 171 -23.60 -7.81 -2.14
N ASP A 172 -24.19 -7.32 -1.06
CA ASP A 172 -23.57 -6.76 0.13
C ASP A 172 -22.46 -7.70 0.66
N PRO A 173 -21.16 -7.38 0.51
CA PRO A 173 -20.13 -8.19 1.10
C PRO A 173 -20.06 -7.82 2.58
N VAL A 174 -20.60 -8.69 3.44
CA VAL A 174 -20.26 -8.77 4.86
C VAL A 174 -18.78 -9.21 4.97
N ALA A 175 -17.90 -8.34 4.51
CA ALA A 175 -16.46 -8.50 4.48
C ALA A 175 -15.86 -7.82 5.72
N SER A 176 -14.96 -8.53 6.40
CA SER A 176 -14.28 -8.02 7.59
C SER A 176 -13.42 -6.78 7.28
N HIS A 177 -13.06 -6.00 8.31
CA HIS A 177 -12.28 -4.76 8.18
C HIS A 177 -10.92 -4.98 7.48
N VAL A 178 -10.27 -6.12 7.75
CA VAL A 178 -8.99 -6.50 7.13
C VAL A 178 -9.12 -6.68 5.62
N MET A 179 -10.24 -7.24 5.16
CA MET A 179 -10.48 -7.49 3.74
C MET A 179 -10.57 -6.16 2.97
N TRP A 180 -11.31 -5.18 3.50
CA TRP A 180 -11.44 -3.85 2.91
C TRP A 180 -10.11 -3.10 2.84
N GLY A 181 -9.31 -3.15 3.91
CA GLY A 181 -7.99 -2.50 3.93
C GLY A 181 -7.06 -3.02 2.84
N ARG A 182 -7.05 -4.34 2.60
CA ARG A 182 -6.20 -4.93 1.55
C ARG A 182 -6.75 -4.67 0.14
N TYR A 183 -8.06 -4.62 -0.04
CA TYR A 183 -8.65 -4.14 -1.29
C TYR A 183 -8.25 -2.69 -1.59
N LEU A 184 -8.27 -1.80 -0.59
CA LEU A 184 -7.80 -0.42 -0.74
C LEU A 184 -6.31 -0.34 -1.09
N ALA A 185 -5.47 -1.23 -0.55
CA ALA A 185 -4.05 -1.30 -0.92
C ALA A 185 -3.85 -1.60 -2.41
N PHE A 186 -4.56 -2.59 -2.94
CA PHE A 186 -4.49 -2.93 -4.36
C PHE A 186 -5.20 -1.91 -5.26
N ALA A 187 -6.31 -1.32 -4.79
CA ALA A 187 -6.94 -0.19 -5.48
C ALA A 187 -5.98 1.00 -5.56
N ALA A 188 -5.21 1.27 -4.51
CA ALA A 188 -4.13 2.24 -4.55
C ALA A 188 -3.07 1.81 -5.57
N LEU A 189 -2.61 0.56 -5.58
CA LEU A 189 -1.63 0.10 -6.58
C LEU A 189 -2.11 0.33 -8.03
N PHE A 190 -3.39 0.10 -8.30
CA PHE A 190 -3.99 0.21 -9.64
C PHE A 190 -4.43 1.64 -10.01
N GLY A 191 -4.23 2.62 -9.13
CA GLY A 191 -4.71 3.99 -9.34
C GLY A 191 -6.24 4.11 -9.36
N LYS A 192 -6.93 3.21 -8.64
CA LYS A 192 -8.39 3.11 -8.56
C LYS A 192 -8.97 3.39 -7.17
N ALA A 193 -8.11 3.75 -6.21
CA ALA A 193 -8.54 3.99 -4.83
C ALA A 193 -9.69 5.01 -4.74
N GLU A 194 -9.61 6.17 -5.39
CA GLU A 194 -10.66 7.21 -5.30
C GLU A 194 -12.04 6.68 -5.70
N ARG A 195 -12.13 5.94 -6.79
CA ARG A 195 -13.38 5.33 -7.24
C ARG A 195 -13.93 4.33 -6.21
N VAL A 196 -13.07 3.48 -5.65
CA VAL A 196 -13.46 2.53 -4.61
C VAL A 196 -14.00 3.28 -3.38
N LEU A 197 -13.42 4.43 -3.03
CA LEU A 197 -13.89 5.26 -1.91
C LEU A 197 -15.25 5.92 -2.17
N GLU A 198 -15.49 6.37 -3.40
CA GLU A 198 -16.77 6.95 -3.80
C GLU A 198 -17.89 5.90 -3.74
N GLU A 199 -17.61 4.69 -4.21
CA GLU A 199 -18.55 3.57 -4.23
C GLU A 199 -18.80 2.98 -2.84
N LEU A 200 -17.80 2.98 -1.95
CA LEU A 200 -17.90 2.45 -0.59
C LEU A 200 -18.85 3.23 0.32
N GLY A 201 -19.14 4.50 0.01
CA GLY A 201 -20.05 5.31 0.81
C GLY A 201 -19.61 5.47 2.28
N LEU A 202 -20.59 5.61 3.19
CA LEU A 202 -20.37 5.82 4.62
C LEU A 202 -20.43 4.54 5.47
N ASP A 203 -20.77 3.38 4.88
CA ASP A 203 -20.96 2.11 5.60
C ASP A 203 -19.66 1.32 5.81
N VAL A 204 -18.50 1.93 5.53
CA VAL A 204 -17.21 1.34 5.84
C VAL A 204 -16.79 1.56 7.28
N PRO A 205 -16.05 0.61 7.87
CA PRO A 205 -15.39 0.83 9.15
C PRO A 205 -14.55 2.11 9.23
N GLY A 206 -14.49 2.72 10.42
CA GLY A 206 -13.81 4.00 10.62
C GLY A 206 -12.31 3.99 10.29
N ASP A 207 -11.61 2.87 10.54
CA ASP A 207 -10.20 2.70 10.19
C ASP A 207 -9.98 2.61 8.67
N THR A 208 -10.92 2.00 7.95
CA THR A 208 -10.96 1.91 6.48
C THR A 208 -11.18 3.29 5.88
N TYR A 209 -12.04 4.12 6.48
CA TYR A 209 -12.23 5.52 6.09
C TYR A 209 -11.00 6.39 6.37
N ASP A 210 -10.32 6.22 7.51
CA ASP A 210 -9.08 6.94 7.80
C ASP A 210 -7.96 6.55 6.80
N LEU A 211 -7.90 5.28 6.41
CA LEU A 211 -6.98 4.76 5.39
C LEU A 211 -7.28 5.33 4.00
N ALA A 212 -8.57 5.46 3.66
CA ALA A 212 -9.05 6.10 2.45
C ALA A 212 -8.58 7.57 2.33
N LEU A 213 -8.78 8.33 3.41
CA LEU A 213 -8.31 9.72 3.50
C LEU A 213 -6.78 9.78 3.40
N ALA A 214 -6.07 8.83 4.00
CA ALA A 214 -4.62 8.75 3.90
C ALA A 214 -4.15 8.56 2.45
N ILE A 215 -4.78 7.66 1.69
CA ILE A 215 -4.48 7.46 0.27
C ILE A 215 -4.72 8.75 -0.53
N ARG A 216 -5.90 9.37 -0.36
CA ARG A 216 -6.25 10.62 -1.04
C ARG A 216 -5.24 11.71 -0.74
N ALA A 217 -4.83 11.85 0.52
CA ALA A 217 -3.80 12.79 0.90
C ALA A 217 -2.49 12.45 0.17
N LEU A 218 -1.95 11.24 0.29
CA LEU A 218 -0.64 10.88 -0.32
C LEU A 218 -0.58 11.06 -1.83
N ARG A 219 -1.71 10.94 -2.53
CA ARG A 219 -1.82 11.17 -3.99
C ARG A 219 -1.99 12.64 -4.38
N SER A 220 -2.38 13.51 -3.45
CA SER A 220 -2.61 14.93 -3.76
C SER A 220 -1.28 15.62 -4.13
N ARG A 221 -1.30 16.35 -5.25
CA ARG A 221 -0.17 17.22 -5.67
C ARG A 221 0.10 18.33 -4.67
#